data_AF-A0A520I5U6-F1
#
_entry.id   AF-A0A520I5U6-F1
#
_cell.length_a   1.000
_cell.length_b   1.000
_cell.length_c   1.000
_cell.angle_alpha   90.00
_cell.angle_beta   90.00
_cell.angle_gamma   90.00
#
_symmetry.space_group_name_H-M   'P 1'
#
loop_
_entity.id
_entity.type
_entity.pdbx_description
1 polymer ?
#
loop_
_entity_poly.entity_id
_entity_poly.type
_entity_poly.pdbx_seq_one_letter_code
_entity_poly.pdbx_strand_id
1 'polypeptide(L)'
;MNRKDAPLDIAFLNSKGFGGNNATANLLAPHVVEKMLLRRYGAGVIENYGKRREATVATAVVYDKQAQIGNFDTIYQFGQGLINENEIVISKSQVTLPGFAQPIDLHTTSRFADMCN
;
A
#
# COMPACT_ATOMS: atom_id res chain seq x y z
N MET A 1 31.03 5.66 19.66
CA MET A 1 30.30 5.41 18.40
C MET A 1 30.04 6.76 17.74
N ASN A 2 30.45 6.95 16.49
CA ASN A 2 30.13 8.15 15.73
C ASN A 2 28.66 8.07 15.30
N ARG A 3 27.91 9.17 15.41
CA ARG A 3 26.50 9.22 14.98
C ARG A 3 26.33 8.92 13.48
N LYS A 4 27.41 9.09 12.69
CA LYS A 4 27.46 8.72 11.27
C LYS A 4 27.41 7.21 11.01
N ASP A 5 27.73 6.39 12.02
CA ASP A 5 27.82 4.93 11.87
C ASP A 5 26.51 4.23 12.29
N ALA A 6 25.56 4.97 12.88
CA ALA A 6 24.26 4.45 13.26
C ALA A 6 23.24 4.63 12.12
N PRO A 7 22.42 3.61 11.81
CA PRO A 7 21.38 3.75 10.80
C PRO A 7 20.37 4.83 11.20
N LEU A 8 19.94 5.65 10.23
CA LEU A 8 18.92 6.68 10.45
C LEU A 8 17.55 6.03 10.67
N ASP A 9 16.89 6.35 11.79
CA ASP A 9 15.57 5.79 12.13
C ASP A 9 14.40 6.52 11.47
N ILE A 10 14.55 7.84 11.23
CA ILE A 10 13.49 8.72 10.74
C ILE A 10 14.06 9.85 9.89
N ALA A 11 13.31 10.24 8.86
CA ALA A 11 13.53 11.47 8.10
C ALA A 11 12.28 12.37 8.15
N PHE A 12 12.51 13.68 8.17
CA PHE A 12 11.46 14.71 8.11
C PHE A 12 11.52 15.40 6.75
N LEU A 13 10.52 15.18 5.91
CA LEU A 13 10.39 15.84 4.61
C LEU A 13 9.58 17.12 4.80
N ASN A 14 10.22 18.28 4.65
CA ASN A 14 9.56 19.57 4.76
C ASN A 14 9.31 20.17 3.36
N SER A 15 8.13 20.73 3.15
CA SER A 15 7.76 21.42 1.91
C SER A 15 6.92 22.66 2.19
N LYS A 16 7.11 23.72 1.40
CA LYS A 16 6.41 25.00 1.51
C LYS A 16 6.04 25.51 0.11
N GLY A 17 4.88 26.16 0.00
CA GLY A 17 4.36 26.74 -1.24
C GLY A 17 3.70 28.10 -1.02
N PHE A 18 3.38 28.79 -2.12
CA PHE A 18 2.68 30.08 -2.08
C PHE A 18 1.32 29.99 -1.35
N GLY A 19 0.87 31.12 -0.80
CA GLY A 19 -0.42 31.22 -0.09
C GLY A 19 -0.41 30.65 1.33
N GLY A 20 0.75 30.47 1.95
CA GLY A 20 0.86 29.95 3.33
C GLY A 20 0.75 28.43 3.44
N ASN A 21 0.90 27.69 2.34
CA ASN A 21 0.85 26.23 2.33
C ASN A 21 2.17 25.64 2.87
N ASN A 22 2.08 24.86 3.94
CA ASN A 22 3.22 24.20 4.57
C ASN A 22 2.87 22.74 4.88
N ALA A 23 3.78 21.82 4.59
CA ALA A 23 3.62 20.41 4.89
C ALA A 23 4.91 19.83 5.47
N THR A 24 4.77 18.87 6.38
CA THR A 24 5.87 18.03 6.86
C THR A 24 5.42 16.58 6.88
N ALA A 25 6.21 15.69 6.28
CA ALA A 25 5.97 14.25 6.32
C ALA A 25 7.09 13.54 7.09
N ASN A 26 6.70 12.56 7.90
CA ASN A 26 7.62 11.72 8.66
C ASN A 26 7.82 10.40 7.90
N LEU A 27 9.07 10.03 7.60
CA LEU A 27 9.42 8.75 6.98
C LEU A 27 10.18 7.89 7.98
N LEU A 28 9.59 6.78 8.41
CA LEU A 28 10.24 5.80 9.28
C LEU A 28 11.06 4.83 8.45
N ALA A 29 12.26 4.51 8.92
CA ALA A 29 13.11 3.53 8.26
C ALA A 29 12.54 2.11 8.38
N PRO A 30 12.85 1.21 7.42
CA PRO A 30 12.30 -0.15 7.40
C PRO A 30 12.49 -0.92 8.71
N HIS A 31 13.67 -0.83 9.35
CA HIS A 31 13.94 -1.55 10.60
C HIS A 31 13.11 -1.04 11.80
N VAL A 32 12.64 0.20 11.77
CA VAL A 32 11.70 0.73 12.78
C VAL A 32 10.32 0.12 12.55
N VAL A 33 9.86 0.09 11.30
CA VAL A 33 8.56 -0.48 10.93
C VAL A 33 8.52 -1.99 11.15
N GLU A 34 9.61 -2.71 10.87
CA GLU A 34 9.73 -4.15 11.13
C GLU A 34 9.57 -4.47 12.63
N LYS A 35 10.15 -3.65 13.53
CA LYS A 35 9.92 -3.76 14.99
C LYS A 35 8.46 -3.50 15.36
N MET A 36 7.82 -2.51 14.75
CA MET A 36 6.40 -2.20 14.99
C MET A 36 5.48 -3.34 14.55
N LEU A 37 5.74 -3.91 13.36
CA LEU A 37 4.99 -5.03 12.80
C LEU A 37 5.18 -6.30 13.64
N LEU A 38 6.43 -6.60 14.04
CA LEU A 38 6.73 -7.71 14.95
C LEU A 38 5.97 -7.58 16.27
N ARG A 39 5.94 -6.39 16.86
CA ARG A 39 5.19 -6.14 18.11
C ARG A 39 3.69 -6.30 17.93
N ARG A 40 3.12 -5.87 16.80
CA ARG A 40 1.67 -5.89 16.54
C ARG A 40 1.15 -7.29 16.18
N TYR A 41 1.90 -8.04 15.37
CA TYR A 41 1.43 -9.28 14.75
C TYR A 41 2.14 -10.54 15.24
N GLY A 42 3.23 -10.41 15.99
CA GLY A 42 4.00 -11.53 16.53
C GLY A 42 4.96 -12.17 15.53
N ALA A 43 5.90 -12.98 16.06
CA ALA A 43 7.01 -13.52 15.28
C ALA A 43 6.57 -14.46 14.14
N GLY A 44 5.62 -15.36 14.38
CA GLY A 44 5.18 -16.32 13.36
C GLY A 44 4.56 -15.68 12.13
N VAL A 45 3.76 -14.62 12.31
CA VAL A 45 3.15 -13.88 11.18
C VAL A 45 4.22 -13.15 10.38
N ILE A 46 5.18 -12.51 11.05
CA ILE A 46 6.26 -11.77 10.39
C ILE A 46 7.23 -12.71 9.68
N GLU A 47 7.52 -13.88 10.23
CA GLU A 47 8.35 -14.89 9.57
C GLU A 47 7.68 -15.38 8.27
N ASN A 48 6.38 -15.70 8.32
CA ASN A 48 5.63 -16.11 7.15
C ASN A 48 5.56 -14.98 6.09
N TYR A 49 5.34 -13.74 6.53
CA TYR A 49 5.46 -12.57 5.65
C TYR A 49 6.85 -12.45 5.02
N GLY A 50 7.92 -12.66 5.79
CA GLY A 50 9.30 -12.63 5.32
C GLY A 50 9.55 -13.62 4.18
N LYS A 51 9.10 -14.87 4.35
CA LYS A 51 9.18 -15.92 3.30
C LYS A 51 8.46 -15.51 2.03
N ARG A 52 7.26 -14.92 2.15
CA ARG A 52 6.51 -14.40 0.98
C ARG A 52 7.20 -13.19 0.32
N ARG A 53 7.85 -12.34 1.12
CA ARG A 53 8.56 -11.14 0.65
C ARG A 53 9.76 -11.49 -0.24
N GLU A 54 10.44 -12.60 0.01
CA GLU A 54 11.59 -13.04 -0.79
C GLU A 54 11.27 -13.11 -2.29
N ALA A 55 10.15 -13.75 -2.65
CA ALA A 55 9.71 -13.82 -4.04
C ALA A 55 9.43 -12.43 -4.64
N THR A 56 8.79 -11.55 -3.88
CA THR A 56 8.49 -10.17 -4.34
C THR A 56 9.76 -9.35 -4.58
N VAL A 57 10.78 -9.49 -3.72
CA VAL A 57 12.07 -8.81 -3.89
C VAL A 57 12.82 -9.37 -5.09
N ALA A 58 12.82 -10.69 -5.29
CA ALA A 58 13.41 -11.31 -6.47
C ALA A 58 12.76 -10.79 -7.76
N THR A 59 11.43 -10.72 -7.82
CA THR A 59 10.70 -10.14 -8.97
C THR A 59 11.05 -8.67 -9.19
N ALA A 60 11.12 -7.86 -8.13
CA ALA A 60 11.48 -6.45 -8.25
C ALA A 60 12.91 -6.25 -8.79
N VAL A 61 13.86 -7.09 -8.36
CA VAL A 61 15.25 -7.08 -8.88
C VAL A 61 15.29 -7.47 -10.36
N VAL A 62 14.47 -8.43 -10.79
CA VAL A 62 14.37 -8.80 -12.21
C VAL A 62 13.84 -7.63 -13.03
N TYR A 63 12.78 -6.98 -12.57
CA TYR A 63 12.23 -5.79 -13.23
C TYR A 63 13.25 -4.64 -13.32
N ASP A 64 13.96 -4.32 -12.23
CA ASP A 64 15.00 -3.27 -12.23
C ASP A 64 16.09 -3.55 -13.28
N LYS A 65 16.54 -4.80 -13.39
CA LYS A 65 17.51 -5.20 -14.44
C LYS A 65 16.95 -5.02 -15.85
N GLN A 66 15.67 -5.30 -16.08
CA GLN A 66 15.03 -5.07 -17.38
C GLN A 66 14.91 -3.57 -17.69
N ALA A 67 14.50 -2.76 -16.70
CA ALA A 67 14.38 -1.32 -16.84
C ALA A 67 15.74 -0.66 -17.17
N GLN A 68 16.84 -1.15 -16.57
CA GLN A 68 18.19 -0.66 -16.84
C GLN A 68 18.64 -0.87 -18.29
N ILE A 69 18.11 -1.88 -18.99
CA ILE A 69 18.38 -2.12 -20.42
C ILE A 69 17.31 -1.51 -21.34
N GLY A 70 16.46 -0.63 -20.80
CA GLY A 70 15.42 0.07 -21.55
C GLY A 70 14.11 -0.71 -21.71
N ASN A 71 13.99 -1.88 -21.09
CA ASN A 71 12.73 -2.62 -21.07
C ASN A 71 11.90 -2.22 -19.84
N PHE A 72 11.05 -1.20 -19.99
CA PHE A 72 10.25 -0.64 -18.89
C PHE A 72 8.90 -1.32 -18.67
N ASP A 73 8.47 -2.18 -19.61
CA ASP A 73 7.13 -2.80 -19.62
C ASP A 73 6.00 -1.78 -19.37
N THR A 74 6.04 -0.64 -20.08
CA THR A 74 5.04 0.43 -19.91
C THR A 74 3.62 -0.08 -20.15
N ILE A 75 2.77 0.07 -19.14
CA ILE A 75 1.38 -0.39 -19.20
C ILE A 75 0.52 0.65 -19.91
N TYR A 76 0.01 0.32 -21.11
CA TYR A 76 -0.99 1.09 -21.83
C TYR A 76 -2.19 0.20 -22.17
N GLN A 77 -3.29 0.38 -21.44
CA GLN A 77 -4.48 -0.48 -21.52
C GLN A 77 -5.72 0.30 -22.01
N PHE A 78 -5.56 1.14 -23.05
CA PHE A 78 -6.71 1.83 -23.63
C PHE A 78 -7.70 0.84 -24.25
N GLY A 79 -8.94 0.88 -23.79
CA GLY A 79 -10.01 -0.02 -24.26
C GLY A 79 -9.87 -1.48 -23.80
N GLN A 80 -8.92 -1.80 -22.91
CA GLN A 80 -8.76 -3.13 -22.33
C GLN A 80 -9.31 -3.17 -20.90
N GLY A 81 -9.81 -4.32 -20.46
CA GLY A 81 -10.32 -4.49 -19.10
C GLY A 81 -11.57 -3.66 -18.78
N LEU A 82 -12.33 -3.27 -19.80
CA LEU A 82 -13.60 -2.56 -19.62
C LEU A 82 -14.56 -3.45 -18.82
N ILE A 83 -15.10 -2.87 -17.74
CA ILE A 83 -16.16 -3.48 -16.96
C ILE A 83 -17.44 -3.48 -17.79
N ASN A 84 -18.07 -4.64 -17.95
CA ASN A 84 -19.42 -4.71 -18.49
C ASN A 84 -20.41 -4.20 -17.43
N GLU A 85 -20.99 -3.03 -17.67
CA GLU A 85 -21.92 -2.39 -16.72
C GLU A 85 -23.15 -3.26 -16.42
N ASN A 86 -23.58 -4.08 -17.38
CA ASN A 86 -24.72 -4.98 -17.22
C ASN A 86 -24.44 -6.14 -16.26
N GLU A 87 -23.17 -6.40 -15.93
CA GLU A 87 -22.75 -7.45 -14.99
C GLU A 87 -22.49 -6.90 -13.58
N ILE A 88 -22.68 -5.59 -13.36
CA ILE A 88 -22.58 -5.00 -12.02
C ILE A 88 -23.78 -5.45 -11.19
N VAL A 89 -23.50 -6.11 -10.06
CA VAL A 89 -24.53 -6.55 -9.12
C VAL A 89 -24.52 -5.66 -7.90
N ILE A 90 -25.64 -5.00 -7.64
CA ILE A 90 -25.84 -4.11 -6.49
C ILE A 90 -26.86 -4.75 -5.55
N SER A 91 -26.53 -4.76 -4.26
CA SER A 91 -27.43 -5.20 -3.18
C SER A 91 -27.39 -4.20 -2.03
N LYS A 92 -28.20 -4.43 -1.00
CA LYS A 92 -28.17 -3.59 0.22
C LYS A 92 -26.87 -3.72 1.01
N SER A 93 -26.16 -4.83 0.87
CA SER A 93 -24.98 -5.17 1.66
C SER A 93 -23.67 -5.04 0.91
N GLN A 94 -23.68 -5.13 -0.43
CA GLN A 94 -22.44 -5.14 -1.22
C GLN A 94 -22.66 -4.75 -2.69
N VAL A 95 -21.56 -4.36 -3.34
CA VAL A 95 -21.45 -4.19 -4.79
C VAL A 95 -20.42 -5.16 -5.35
N THR A 96 -20.75 -5.88 -6.43
CA THR A 96 -19.82 -6.77 -7.14
C THR A 96 -19.53 -6.22 -8.53
N LEU A 97 -18.24 -6.18 -8.89
CA LEU A 97 -17.77 -5.73 -10.19
C LEU A 97 -17.15 -6.92 -10.94
N PRO A 98 -17.49 -7.13 -12.24
CA PRO A 98 -16.84 -8.17 -13.03
C PRO A 98 -15.33 -7.91 -13.12
N GLY A 99 -14.54 -8.98 -13.04
CA GLY A 99 -13.07 -8.90 -13.00
C GLY A 99 -12.46 -8.66 -11.61
N PHE A 100 -13.27 -8.40 -10.58
CA PHE A 100 -12.79 -8.25 -9.19
C PHE A 100 -13.27 -9.41 -8.33
N ALA A 101 -12.33 -10.12 -7.71
CA ALA A 101 -12.64 -11.28 -6.88
C ALA A 101 -13.31 -10.94 -5.54
N GLN A 102 -13.13 -9.71 -5.05
CA GLN A 102 -13.67 -9.27 -3.77
C GLN A 102 -14.80 -8.25 -4.00
N PRO A 103 -15.99 -8.46 -3.40
CA PRO A 103 -17.05 -7.46 -3.45
C PRO A 103 -16.69 -6.25 -2.58
N ILE A 104 -17.29 -5.11 -2.90
CA ILE A 104 -17.24 -3.90 -2.07
C ILE A 104 -18.32 -4.05 -0.99
N ASP A 105 -17.89 -4.18 0.27
CA ASP A 105 -18.79 -4.24 1.41
C ASP A 105 -19.39 -2.86 1.73
N LEU A 106 -20.71 -2.81 1.86
CA LEU A 106 -21.47 -1.60 2.22
C LEU A 106 -21.85 -1.59 3.71
N HIS A 107 -21.62 -2.69 4.43
CA HIS A 107 -21.76 -2.70 5.88
C HIS A 107 -20.66 -1.86 6.50
N THR A 108 -21.03 -0.65 6.90
CA THR A 108 -20.17 0.24 7.66
C THR A 108 -20.75 0.45 9.04
N THR A 109 -19.90 0.41 10.06
CA THR A 109 -20.30 0.87 11.39
C THR A 109 -20.52 2.37 11.31
N SER A 110 -21.74 2.83 11.58
CA SER A 110 -22.04 4.25 11.62
C SER A 110 -21.16 4.92 12.68
N ARG A 111 -20.45 5.99 12.29
CA ARG A 111 -19.76 6.86 13.25
C ARG A 111 -20.72 7.63 14.16
N PHE A 112 -22.01 7.59 13.85
CA PHE A 112 -23.11 8.21 14.58
C PHE A 112 -24.04 7.14 15.16
N ALA A 113 -23.51 5.94 15.44
CA ALA A 113 -24.31 4.86 16.03
C ALA A 113 -24.93 5.27 17.37
N ASP A 114 -24.29 6.19 18.10
CA ASP A 114 -24.79 6.81 19.33
C ASP A 114 -25.91 7.85 19.09
N MET A 115 -26.11 8.28 17.85
CA MET A 115 -27.13 9.26 17.44
C MET A 115 -28.24 8.65 16.57
N CYS A 116 -28.26 7.33 16.44
CA CYS A 116 -29.27 6.58 15.67
C CYS A 116 -30.02 5.65 16.63
N ASN A 117 -31.33 5.51 16.44
CA ASN A 117 -32.18 4.61 17.25
C ASN A 117 -31.97 3.14 16.91
#